data_AF-A0A6G3WHZ6-F1
#
_entry.id   AF-A0A6G3WHZ6-F1
#
_cell.length_a   1.000
_cell.length_b   1.000
_cell.length_c   1.000
_cell.angle_alpha   90.00
_cell.angle_beta   90.00
_cell.angle_gamma   90.00
#
_symmetry.space_group_name_H-M   'P 1'
#
loop_
_entity.id
_entity.type
_entity.pdbx_description
1 polymer ?
#
loop_
_entity_poly.entity_id
_entity_poly.type
_entity_poly.pdbx_seq_one_letter_code
_entity_poly.pdbx_strand_id
1 'polypeptide(L)'
;MIRRVMSLLVALGALVAALVVLPAATAQAATCAAAWSSSAVYTNGGAVSYNGRNYTAKWWTQNERPGTSDVWADKGACGTGGENPGENNGFVVSEAQFNQMFPNRNAFYTYKGLTDALSAYPAFANTGSDEVKKREAAAFLANVSHET
;
A
#
# COMPACT_ATOMS: atom_id res chain seq x y z
N MET A 1 43.18 59.36 33.38
CA MET A 1 42.99 58.79 34.73
C MET A 1 42.22 57.49 34.60
N ILE A 2 42.85 56.39 34.99
CA ILE A 2 42.31 55.02 34.99
C ILE A 2 41.42 54.85 36.23
N ARG A 3 40.21 54.29 36.06
CA ARG A 3 39.51 53.59 37.13
C ARG A 3 38.73 52.41 36.56
N ARG A 4 39.16 51.21 36.95
CA ARG A 4 38.58 49.90 36.66
C ARG A 4 37.32 49.71 37.49
N VAL A 5 36.24 49.18 36.89
CA VAL A 5 35.33 48.24 37.58
C VAL A 5 34.87 47.20 36.56
N MET A 6 34.99 45.95 36.98
CA MET A 6 34.77 44.69 36.30
C MET A 6 33.47 44.11 36.86
N SER A 7 32.54 43.61 36.04
CA SER A 7 31.58 42.53 36.39
C SER A 7 30.76 42.07 35.19
N LEU A 8 30.73 40.73 35.03
CA LEU A 8 29.96 39.91 34.10
C LEU A 8 28.43 40.05 34.31
N LEU A 9 27.65 39.79 33.26
CA LEU A 9 26.54 38.82 33.28
C LEU A 9 26.06 38.45 31.86
N VAL A 10 25.66 37.20 31.73
CA VAL A 10 25.48 36.38 30.52
C VAL A 10 24.00 36.29 30.12
N ALA A 11 23.76 35.96 28.84
CA ALA A 11 22.52 35.41 28.25
C ALA A 11 21.38 36.42 27.93
N LEU A 12 20.52 36.23 26.93
CA LEU A 12 20.11 35.04 26.19
C LEU A 12 19.54 35.47 24.82
N GLY A 13 19.83 34.69 23.77
CA GLY A 13 19.37 34.95 22.40
C GLY A 13 17.86 34.74 22.18
N ALA A 14 17.34 35.40 21.15
CA ALA A 14 16.09 35.03 20.49
C ALA A 14 16.24 35.21 18.98
N LEU A 15 16.70 34.16 18.30
CA LEU A 15 16.55 33.99 16.86
C LEU A 15 15.07 33.69 16.59
N VAL A 16 14.35 34.66 16.03
CA VAL A 16 12.98 34.45 15.54
C VAL A 16 13.07 33.68 14.23
N ALA A 17 12.92 32.35 14.29
CA ALA A 17 12.74 31.52 13.10
C ALA A 17 11.28 31.66 12.64
N ALA A 18 11.05 32.42 11.56
CA ALA A 18 9.76 32.46 10.90
C ALA A 18 9.51 31.12 10.17
N LEU A 19 8.58 30.32 10.70
CA LEU A 19 8.15 29.07 10.09
C LEU A 19 7.12 29.38 8.99
N VAL A 20 7.56 29.37 7.72
CA VAL A 20 6.64 29.43 6.57
C VAL A 20 5.99 28.05 6.42
N VAL A 21 4.74 27.92 6.86
CA VAL A 21 3.95 26.70 6.63
C VAL A 21 3.44 26.74 5.19
N LEU A 22 4.11 26.04 4.28
CA LEU A 22 3.59 25.78 2.94
C LEU A 22 2.53 24.67 3.03
N PRO A 23 1.38 24.78 2.32
CA PRO A 23 0.45 23.67 2.19
C PRO A 23 1.15 22.54 1.41
N ALA A 24 1.29 21.37 2.03
CA ALA A 24 1.69 20.17 1.32
C ALA A 24 0.63 19.89 0.23
N ALA A 25 1.01 20.01 -1.04
CA ALA A 25 0.18 19.54 -2.15
C ALA A 25 -0.01 18.03 -1.96
N THR A 26 -1.23 17.62 -1.62
CA THR A 26 -1.57 16.20 -1.58
C THR A 26 -1.47 15.67 -3.01
N ALA A 27 -0.48 14.82 -3.27
CA ALA A 27 -0.40 14.10 -4.53
C ALA A 27 -1.62 13.18 -4.62
N GLN A 28 -2.66 13.63 -5.33
CA GLN A 28 -3.84 12.83 -5.59
C GLN A 28 -3.43 11.72 -6.55
N ALA A 29 -3.46 10.48 -6.05
CA ALA A 29 -3.24 9.32 -6.88
C ALA A 29 -4.28 9.28 -8.01
N ALA A 30 -3.85 8.83 -9.19
CA ALA A 30 -4.71 8.74 -10.37
C ALA A 30 -5.95 7.87 -10.06
N THR A 31 -7.09 8.15 -10.69
CA THR A 31 -8.26 7.28 -10.57
C THR A 31 -7.96 5.90 -11.16
N CYS A 32 -8.37 4.83 -10.47
CA CYS A 32 -8.19 3.48 -11.02
C CYS A 32 -9.13 3.24 -12.20
N ALA A 33 -8.58 2.63 -13.26
CA ALA A 33 -9.38 2.06 -14.35
C ALA A 33 -10.17 0.83 -13.87
N ALA A 34 -11.01 0.26 -14.73
CA ALA A 34 -11.75 -0.97 -14.43
C ALA A 34 -10.79 -2.10 -14.01
N ALA A 35 -11.18 -2.91 -13.02
CA ALA A 35 -10.35 -4.02 -12.57
C ALA A 35 -10.06 -5.01 -13.71
N TRP A 36 -8.82 -5.49 -13.79
CA TRP A 36 -8.44 -6.52 -14.76
C TRP A 36 -9.21 -7.83 -14.51
N SER A 37 -9.62 -8.49 -15.59
CA SER A 37 -10.28 -9.78 -15.59
C SER A 37 -9.55 -10.76 -16.51
N SER A 38 -9.33 -11.98 -16.04
CA SER A 38 -8.71 -13.05 -16.82
C SER A 38 -9.55 -13.50 -18.03
N SER A 39 -10.87 -13.39 -17.95
CA SER A 39 -11.78 -13.79 -19.03
C SER A 39 -11.97 -12.72 -20.10
N ALA A 40 -11.61 -11.47 -19.78
CA ALA A 40 -11.77 -10.35 -20.70
C ALA A 40 -10.64 -10.33 -21.74
N VAL A 41 -11.01 -9.94 -22.97
CA VAL A 41 -10.06 -9.66 -24.04
C VAL A 41 -9.74 -8.18 -24.00
N TYR A 42 -8.46 -7.85 -24.02
CA TYR A 42 -7.96 -6.48 -24.10
C TYR A 42 -7.16 -6.29 -25.38
N THR A 43 -7.33 -5.15 -26.02
CA THR A 43 -6.61 -4.77 -27.25
C THR A 43 -5.68 -3.59 -26.96
N ASN A 44 -4.87 -3.21 -27.95
CA ASN A 44 -3.96 -2.05 -27.82
C ASN A 44 -4.71 -0.82 -27.28
N GLY A 45 -4.18 -0.22 -26.22
CA GLY A 45 -4.79 0.94 -25.55
C GLY A 45 -5.80 0.60 -24.44
N GLY A 46 -6.18 -0.68 -24.28
CA GLY A 46 -7.09 -1.12 -23.23
C GLY A 46 -6.52 -0.85 -21.84
N ALA A 47 -7.23 -0.07 -21.01
CA ALA A 47 -6.78 0.32 -19.67
C ALA A 47 -7.46 -0.52 -18.58
N VAL A 48 -6.68 -1.01 -17.63
CA VAL A 48 -7.16 -1.79 -16.47
C VAL A 48 -6.44 -1.36 -15.20
N SER A 49 -7.02 -1.64 -14.04
CA SER A 49 -6.33 -1.56 -12.76
C SER A 49 -6.04 -2.96 -12.22
N TYR A 50 -4.86 -3.12 -11.62
CA TYR A 50 -4.41 -4.35 -10.98
C TYR A 50 -3.48 -4.01 -9.81
N ASN A 51 -3.72 -4.59 -8.62
CA ASN A 51 -2.91 -4.34 -7.42
C ASN A 51 -2.64 -2.84 -7.11
N GLY A 52 -3.66 -1.99 -7.24
CA GLY A 52 -3.54 -0.55 -6.97
C GLY A 52 -2.69 0.23 -7.99
N ARG A 53 -2.49 -0.33 -9.18
CA ARG A 53 -1.78 0.31 -10.29
C ARG A 53 -2.60 0.23 -11.56
N ASN A 54 -2.50 1.24 -12.41
CA ASN A 54 -3.11 1.23 -13.73
C ASN A 54 -2.13 0.64 -14.75
N TYR A 55 -2.67 -0.09 -15.71
CA TYR A 55 -1.92 -0.67 -16.82
C TYR A 55 -2.64 -0.42 -18.14
N THR A 56 -1.88 -0.39 -19.23
CA THR A 56 -2.40 -0.29 -20.60
C THR A 56 -1.86 -1.43 -21.46
N ALA A 57 -2.75 -2.16 -22.13
CA ALA A 57 -2.36 -3.23 -23.03
C ALA A 57 -1.65 -2.66 -24.26
N LYS A 58 -0.49 -3.25 -24.61
CA LYS A 58 0.31 -2.87 -25.78
C LYS A 58 -0.20 -3.55 -27.05
N TRP A 59 -0.83 -4.72 -26.94
CA TRP A 59 -1.42 -5.47 -28.04
C TRP A 59 -2.54 -6.38 -27.51
N TRP A 60 -3.12 -7.20 -28.39
CA TRP A 60 -4.17 -8.15 -28.01
C TRP A 60 -3.70 -9.09 -26.90
N THR A 61 -4.52 -9.27 -25.87
CA THR A 61 -4.23 -10.14 -24.74
C THR A 61 -5.49 -10.64 -24.06
N GLN A 62 -5.41 -11.84 -23.50
CA GLN A 62 -6.43 -12.45 -22.67
C GLN A 62 -5.74 -13.33 -21.63
N ASN A 63 -6.22 -13.29 -20.39
CA ASN A 63 -5.68 -14.08 -19.28
C ASN A 63 -4.18 -13.88 -18.98
N GLU A 64 -3.55 -12.81 -19.48
CA GLU A 64 -2.20 -12.43 -19.08
C GLU A 64 -2.27 -11.35 -18.00
N ARG A 65 -1.66 -11.65 -16.85
CA ARG A 65 -1.75 -10.81 -15.65
C ARG A 65 -0.86 -9.55 -15.78
N PRO A 66 -1.38 -8.34 -15.46
CA PRO A 66 -0.58 -7.13 -15.40
C PRO A 66 0.52 -7.21 -14.33
N GLY A 67 1.70 -6.65 -14.64
CA GLY A 67 2.87 -6.67 -13.76
C GLY A 67 3.77 -7.90 -13.90
N THR A 68 3.31 -8.98 -14.54
CA THR A 68 4.12 -10.19 -14.81
C THR A 68 4.40 -10.43 -16.30
N SER A 69 3.66 -9.77 -17.20
CA SER A 69 3.79 -9.93 -18.65
C SER A 69 4.12 -8.59 -19.33
N ASP A 70 4.98 -8.63 -20.36
CA ASP A 70 5.41 -7.47 -21.15
C ASP A 70 4.31 -6.81 -21.97
N VAL A 71 3.14 -7.45 -22.03
CA VAL A 71 1.94 -6.95 -22.69
C VAL A 71 1.39 -5.70 -22.00
N TRP A 72 1.58 -5.58 -20.69
CA TRP A 72 0.98 -4.52 -19.88
C TRP A 72 1.99 -3.40 -19.58
N ALA A 73 1.75 -2.22 -20.14
CA ALA A 73 2.51 -1.02 -19.80
C ALA A 73 1.97 -0.42 -18.49
N ASP A 74 2.81 -0.37 -17.46
CA ASP A 74 2.49 0.28 -16.19
C ASP A 74 2.25 1.79 -16.37
N LYS A 75 1.19 2.30 -15.73
CA LYS A 75 0.78 3.72 -15.73
C LYS A 75 0.85 4.34 -14.33
N GLY A 76 1.53 3.66 -13.40
CA GLY A 76 1.68 4.11 -12.03
C GLY A 76 0.53 3.70 -11.10
N ALA A 77 0.68 4.12 -9.85
CA ALA A 77 -0.30 3.86 -8.80
C ALA A 77 -1.63 4.56 -9.07
N CYS A 78 -2.72 3.93 -8.66
CA CYS A 78 -4.06 4.47 -8.75
C CYS A 78 -4.83 4.25 -7.44
N GLY A 79 -5.82 5.10 -7.17
CA GLY A 79 -6.66 5.06 -5.97
C GLY A 79 -6.00 5.71 -4.75
N THR A 80 -6.79 6.01 -3.72
CA THR A 80 -6.29 6.63 -2.48
C THR A 80 -5.41 5.64 -1.71
N GLY A 81 -4.10 5.86 -1.73
CA GLY A 81 -3.13 5.04 -1.01
C GLY A 81 -3.36 5.05 0.50
N GLY A 82 -3.41 3.85 1.09
CA GLY A 82 -2.77 3.55 2.37
C GLY A 82 -1.44 2.87 2.04
N GLU A 83 -0.34 3.40 2.58
CA GLU A 83 1.02 3.26 2.05
C GLU A 83 1.67 1.86 2.22
N ASN A 84 2.35 1.36 1.18
CA ASN A 84 3.82 1.24 1.20
C ASN A 84 4.39 0.98 -0.22
N PRO A 85 5.33 1.82 -0.73
CA PRO A 85 6.02 1.55 -1.98
C PRO A 85 7.14 0.54 -1.72
N GLY A 86 6.80 -0.76 -1.64
CA GLY A 86 7.84 -1.76 -1.33
C GLY A 86 7.48 -3.24 -1.32
N GLU A 87 6.23 -3.66 -1.51
CA GLU A 87 5.91 -5.10 -1.41
C GLU A 87 4.91 -5.59 -2.47
N ASN A 88 5.32 -5.43 -3.73
CA ASN A 88 4.58 -5.95 -4.88
C ASN A 88 4.89 -7.44 -5.07
N ASN A 89 4.24 -8.27 -4.24
CA ASN A 89 3.93 -9.71 -4.40
C ASN A 89 3.26 -10.30 -3.13
N GLY A 90 2.84 -9.43 -2.19
CA GLY A 90 2.33 -9.82 -0.88
C GLY A 90 0.86 -10.25 -0.87
N PHE A 91 0.48 -10.82 0.28
CA PHE A 91 -0.87 -11.26 0.63
C PHE A 91 -1.94 -10.21 0.31
N VAL A 92 -3.12 -10.65 -0.14
CA VAL A 92 -4.22 -9.77 -0.62
C VAL A 92 -4.86 -8.89 0.46
N VAL A 93 -4.51 -9.12 1.73
CA VAL A 93 -4.92 -8.31 2.88
C VAL A 93 -3.67 -7.60 3.40
N SER A 94 -3.69 -6.27 3.45
CA SER A 94 -2.58 -5.49 4.02
C SER A 94 -2.54 -5.57 5.54
N GLU A 95 -1.40 -5.23 6.16
CA GLU A 95 -1.30 -5.17 7.62
C GLU A 95 -2.31 -4.20 8.24
N ALA A 96 -2.54 -3.05 7.60
CA ALA A 96 -3.54 -2.09 8.05
C ALA A 96 -4.96 -2.68 8.03
N GLN A 97 -5.32 -3.41 6.96
CA GLN A 97 -6.60 -4.12 6.89
C GLN A 97 -6.70 -5.22 7.94
N PHE A 98 -5.62 -5.96 8.18
CA PHE A 98 -5.56 -6.96 9.24
C PHE A 98 -5.78 -6.32 10.62
N ASN A 99 -5.11 -5.21 10.92
CA ASN A 99 -5.31 -4.46 12.16
C ASN A 99 -6.74 -3.92 12.30
N GLN A 100 -7.36 -3.51 11.19
CA GLN A 100 -8.75 -3.05 11.17
C GLN A 100 -9.75 -4.19 11.39
N MET A 101 -9.50 -5.38 10.83
CA MET A 101 -10.35 -6.56 11.04
C MET A 101 -10.21 -7.12 12.45
N PHE A 102 -9.01 -7.00 13.04
CA PHE A 102 -8.65 -7.57 14.34
C PHE A 102 -8.12 -6.52 15.32
N PRO A 103 -8.95 -5.53 15.72
CA PRO A 103 -8.49 -4.41 16.55
C PRO A 103 -8.19 -4.82 17.99
N ASN A 104 -8.86 -5.85 18.51
CA ASN A 104 -8.74 -6.32 19.89
C ASN A 104 -8.05 -7.69 20.01
N ARG A 105 -7.30 -8.11 18.99
CA ARG A 105 -6.62 -9.41 19.00
C ARG A 105 -5.57 -9.49 20.10
N ASN A 106 -5.33 -10.72 20.55
CA ASN A 106 -4.15 -10.99 21.37
C ASN A 106 -2.86 -10.70 20.58
N ALA A 107 -1.86 -10.11 21.24
CA ALA A 107 -0.56 -9.78 20.63
C ALA A 107 0.18 -10.99 20.05
N PHE A 108 -0.17 -12.21 20.47
CA PHE A 108 0.31 -13.46 19.87
C PHE A 108 -0.03 -13.58 18.38
N TYR A 109 -1.20 -13.08 17.95
CA TYR A 109 -1.65 -13.14 16.56
C TYR A 109 -1.13 -11.92 15.79
N THR A 110 0.01 -12.08 15.11
CA THR A 110 0.65 -11.01 14.34
C THR A 110 0.43 -11.16 12.85
N TYR A 111 0.40 -10.03 12.13
CA TYR A 111 0.33 -10.04 10.67
C TYR A 111 1.55 -10.74 10.05
N LYS A 112 2.75 -10.51 10.61
CA LYS A 112 3.97 -11.19 10.19
C LYS A 112 3.87 -12.72 10.32
N GLY A 113 3.30 -13.21 11.43
CA GLY A 113 3.09 -14.65 11.62
C GLY A 113 2.16 -15.24 10.56
N LEU A 114 1.10 -14.52 10.21
CA LEU A 114 0.21 -14.90 9.12
C LEU A 114 0.95 -14.94 7.77
N THR A 115 1.70 -13.90 7.42
CA THR A 115 2.39 -13.83 6.12
C THR A 115 3.52 -14.84 5.98
N ASP A 116 4.29 -15.09 7.05
CA ASP A 116 5.31 -16.15 7.08
C ASP A 116 4.68 -17.54 6.80
N ALA A 117 3.50 -17.81 7.35
CA ALA A 117 2.80 -19.08 7.21
C ALA A 117 2.23 -19.33 5.80
N LEU A 118 2.03 -18.29 4.98
CA LEU A 118 1.50 -18.43 3.61
C LEU A 118 2.40 -19.30 2.72
N SER A 119 3.71 -19.35 3.02
CA SER A 119 4.67 -20.20 2.30
C SER A 119 4.36 -21.69 2.41
N ALA A 120 3.67 -22.14 3.48
CA ALA A 120 3.27 -23.52 3.65
C ALA A 120 2.11 -23.91 2.72
N TYR A 121 1.32 -22.94 2.26
CA TYR A 121 0.18 -23.15 1.37
C TYR A 121 0.21 -22.19 0.17
N PRO A 122 1.09 -22.42 -0.82
CA PRO A 122 1.32 -21.48 -1.92
C PRO A 122 0.08 -21.15 -2.78
N ALA A 123 -0.94 -22.01 -2.78
CA ALA A 123 -2.18 -21.81 -3.52
C ALA A 123 -3.19 -20.91 -2.78
N PHE A 124 -3.09 -20.80 -1.45
CA PHE A 124 -4.01 -20.06 -0.61
C PHE A 124 -3.96 -18.56 -0.94
N ALA A 125 -5.12 -17.98 -1.21
CA ALA A 125 -5.30 -16.59 -1.62
C ALA A 125 -4.43 -16.18 -2.83
N ASN A 126 -4.00 -17.16 -3.63
CA ASN A 126 -3.15 -16.98 -4.81
C ASN A 126 -3.74 -17.60 -6.08
N THR A 127 -4.90 -18.27 -5.97
CA THR A 127 -5.55 -18.96 -7.08
C THR A 127 -6.78 -18.19 -7.59
N GLY A 128 -6.99 -18.17 -8.91
CA GLY A 128 -8.17 -17.53 -9.53
C GLY A 128 -8.04 -16.01 -9.72
N SER A 129 -9.17 -15.34 -9.92
CA SER A 129 -9.24 -13.87 -10.03
C SER A 129 -8.95 -13.20 -8.68
N ASP A 130 -8.59 -11.92 -8.69
CA ASP A 130 -8.33 -11.17 -7.45
C ASP A 130 -9.55 -11.14 -6.51
N GLU A 131 -10.76 -11.14 -7.06
CA GLU A 131 -11.98 -11.25 -6.26
C GLU A 131 -12.06 -12.59 -5.54
N VAL A 132 -11.69 -13.70 -6.21
CA VAL A 132 -11.65 -15.03 -5.59
C VAL A 132 -10.60 -15.08 -4.49
N LYS A 133 -9.41 -14.54 -4.74
CA LYS A 133 -8.33 -14.48 -3.73
C LYS A 133 -8.74 -13.68 -2.50
N LYS A 134 -9.32 -12.50 -2.69
CA LYS A 134 -9.83 -11.67 -1.59
C LYS A 134 -10.96 -12.35 -0.83
N ARG A 135 -11.86 -13.03 -1.54
CA ARG A 135 -12.96 -13.79 -0.94
C ARG A 135 -12.46 -14.96 -0.12
N GLU A 136 -11.47 -15.70 -0.62
CA GLU A 136 -10.82 -16.79 0.11
C GLU A 136 -10.13 -16.28 1.39
N ALA A 137 -9.32 -15.23 1.27
CA ALA A 137 -8.67 -14.61 2.43
C ALA A 137 -9.69 -14.09 3.46
N ALA A 138 -10.76 -13.43 3.01
CA ALA A 138 -11.82 -12.96 3.87
C ALA A 138 -12.57 -14.11 4.56
N ALA A 139 -12.89 -15.19 3.85
CA ALA A 139 -13.56 -16.35 4.42
C ALA A 139 -12.72 -17.01 5.52
N PHE A 140 -11.42 -17.19 5.26
CA PHE A 140 -10.50 -17.74 6.25
C PHE A 140 -10.41 -16.85 7.50
N LEU A 141 -10.15 -15.55 7.32
CA LEU A 141 -10.00 -14.62 8.43
C LEU A 141 -11.30 -14.42 9.22
N ALA A 142 -12.46 -14.47 8.55
CA ALA A 142 -13.77 -14.42 9.22
C ALA A 142 -14.00 -15.64 10.10
N ASN A 143 -13.67 -16.85 9.63
CA ASN A 143 -13.74 -18.05 10.45
C ASN A 143 -12.77 -17.97 11.64
N VAL A 144 -11.52 -17.56 11.41
CA VAL A 144 -10.55 -17.37 12.51
C VAL A 144 -11.10 -16.39 13.55
N SER A 145 -11.69 -15.26 13.11
CA SER A 145 -12.32 -14.29 14.01
C SER A 145 -13.51 -14.85 14.80
N HIS A 146 -14.16 -15.89 14.32
CA HIS A 146 -15.28 -16.52 15.03
C HIS A 146 -14.81 -17.49 16.11
N GLU A 147 -13.69 -18.17 15.84
CA GLU A 147 -13.11 -19.20 16.72
C GLU A 147 -12.24 -18.61 17.86
N THR A 148 -11.88 -17.33 17.80
CA THR A 148 -10.97 -16.66 18.76
C THR A 148 -11.49 -15.32 19.23
#